data_AF-A0A366W0I6-F1
#
_entry.id   AF-A0A366W0I6-F1
#
_cell.length_a   1.000
_cell.length_b   1.000
_cell.length_c   1.000
_cell.angle_alpha   90.00
_cell.angle_beta   90.00
_cell.angle_gamma   90.00
#
_symmetry.space_group_name_H-M   'P 1'
#
loop_
_entity.id
_entity.type
_entity.pdbx_description
1 polymer ?
#
loop_
_entity_poly.entity_id
_entity_poly.type
_entity_poly.pdbx_seq_one_letter_code
_entity_poly.pdbx_strand_id
1 'polypeptide(L)'
;MSMLDEVIKVLTYYHGENNFNMNPLVPEDVEHYARAILDIPDDEYILAAMRTSFTQFHRGIVIGRDAIYWRNDNKIETTVNSLTWQQLSEQKSQFRAHRRTVELGNGAVFDNIGSLNKTSIIINLLDLLIDRYQSQHNSTDGFIFNEKEEMTLVKSIPNNKKELKQQCVESAADAETVSFISIIASLFNKIFRHK
;
A
#
# COMPACT_ATOMS: atom_id res chain seq x y z
N MET A 1 -22.16 -4.98 15.31
CA MET A 1 -20.70 -4.83 15.14
C MET A 1 -20.53 -3.55 14.35
N SER A 2 -19.56 -2.71 14.70
CA SER A 2 -19.39 -1.42 14.03
C SER A 2 -18.72 -1.61 12.65
N MET A 3 -18.80 -0.63 11.75
CA MET A 3 -18.18 -0.75 10.42
C MET A 3 -16.66 -0.80 10.55
N LEU A 4 -16.12 0.01 11.45
CA LEU A 4 -14.70 -0.02 11.76
C LEU A 4 -14.27 -1.40 12.29
N ASP A 5 -15.06 -2.02 13.18
CA ASP A 5 -14.77 -3.39 13.66
C ASP A 5 -14.77 -4.40 12.51
N GLU A 6 -15.69 -4.28 11.55
CA GLU A 6 -15.75 -5.17 10.39
C GLU A 6 -14.53 -5.02 9.48
N VAL A 7 -14.11 -3.78 9.20
CA VAL A 7 -12.91 -3.49 8.41
C VAL A 7 -11.66 -3.99 9.13
N ILE A 8 -11.51 -3.69 10.42
CA ILE A 8 -10.38 -4.15 11.23
C ILE A 8 -10.36 -5.67 11.31
N LYS A 9 -11.51 -6.34 11.41
CA LYS A 9 -11.58 -7.81 11.40
C LYS A 9 -11.08 -8.40 10.08
N VAL A 10 -11.46 -7.81 8.95
CA VAL A 10 -10.95 -8.22 7.62
C VAL A 10 -9.42 -8.04 7.57
N LEU A 11 -8.92 -6.87 7.95
CA LEU A 11 -7.48 -6.59 7.97
C LEU A 11 -6.72 -7.53 8.92
N THR A 12 -7.28 -7.82 10.10
CA THR A 12 -6.68 -8.68 11.12
C THR A 12 -6.60 -10.13 10.68
N TYR A 13 -7.58 -10.62 9.92
CA TYR A 13 -7.53 -11.99 9.38
C TYR A 13 -6.27 -12.23 8.53
N TYR A 14 -5.81 -11.19 7.84
CA TYR A 14 -4.59 -11.27 7.03
C TYR A 14 -3.32 -10.93 7.83
N HIS A 15 -3.40 -10.30 9.01
CA HIS A 15 -2.26 -9.88 9.82
C HIS A 15 -1.32 -11.03 10.27
N GLY A 16 -1.84 -12.24 10.49
CA GLY A 16 -1.08 -13.38 11.02
C GLY A 16 -0.09 -14.04 10.05
N GLU A 17 -0.27 -13.85 8.75
CA GLU A 17 0.65 -14.34 7.70
C GLU A 17 1.20 -13.21 6.82
N ASN A 18 0.61 -12.00 6.89
CA ASN A 18 0.80 -10.93 5.93
C ASN A 18 1.10 -9.60 6.66
N ASN A 19 2.24 -8.97 6.35
CA ASN A 19 2.84 -7.80 6.99
C ASN A 19 2.03 -6.48 6.92
N PHE A 20 0.78 -6.45 7.38
CA PHE A 20 0.00 -5.22 7.54
C PHE A 20 0.18 -4.68 8.96
N ASN A 21 0.70 -3.46 9.08
CA ASN A 21 0.56 -2.67 10.31
C ASN A 21 -0.84 -2.02 10.29
N MET A 22 -1.62 -2.14 11.36
CA MET A 22 -3.03 -1.71 11.40
C MET A 22 -3.25 -0.59 12.42
N ASN A 23 -4.14 0.36 12.15
CA ASN A 23 -4.49 1.45 13.07
C ASN A 23 -5.24 0.90 14.29
N PRO A 24 -5.01 1.42 15.52
CA PRO A 24 -4.12 2.53 15.90
C PRO A 24 -2.65 2.13 16.09
N LEU A 25 -2.30 0.90 15.76
CA LEU A 25 -0.97 0.33 15.92
C LEU A 25 -0.10 0.47 14.66
N VAL A 26 -0.46 1.34 13.71
CA VAL A 26 0.45 1.69 12.62
C VAL A 26 1.60 2.46 13.27
N PRO A 27 2.86 1.97 13.20
CA PRO A 27 3.99 2.70 13.74
C PRO A 27 4.06 4.11 13.14
N GLU A 28 4.32 5.11 13.98
CA GLU A 28 4.31 6.52 13.58
C GLU A 28 5.25 6.78 12.39
N ASP A 29 6.43 6.14 12.39
CA ASP A 29 7.38 6.20 11.29
C ASP A 29 6.77 5.68 9.98
N VAL A 30 6.02 4.57 10.01
CA VAL A 30 5.37 4.01 8.82
C VAL A 30 4.38 4.99 8.22
N GLU A 31 3.48 5.55 9.04
CA GLU A 31 2.48 6.50 8.58
C GLU A 31 3.13 7.81 8.08
N HIS A 32 4.12 8.31 8.82
CA HIS A 32 4.87 9.51 8.48
C HIS A 32 5.59 9.37 7.14
N TYR A 33 6.27 8.23 6.90
CA TYR A 33 6.89 7.93 5.61
C TYR A 33 5.86 7.73 4.50
N ALA A 34 4.78 7.00 4.76
CA ALA A 34 3.70 6.80 3.80
C ALA A 34 3.14 8.15 3.31
N ARG A 35 2.81 9.07 4.22
CA ARG A 35 2.31 10.41 3.85
C ARG A 35 3.34 11.28 3.16
N ALA A 36 4.64 11.09 3.42
CA ALA A 36 5.69 11.84 2.73
C ALA A 36 5.90 11.38 1.29
N ILE A 37 5.76 10.07 1.04
CA ILE A 37 6.10 9.42 -0.23
C ILE A 37 4.89 9.30 -1.16
N LEU A 38 3.74 9.00 -0.57
CA LEU A 38 2.46 8.87 -1.26
C LEU A 38 1.72 10.19 -1.13
N ASP A 39 1.02 10.62 -2.17
CA ASP A 39 0.23 11.86 -2.16
C ASP A 39 -1.10 11.64 -1.38
N ILE A 40 -0.99 11.17 -0.13
CA ILE A 40 -2.10 10.94 0.80
C ILE A 40 -2.58 12.29 1.36
N PRO A 41 -3.89 12.58 1.33
CA PRO A 41 -4.50 13.75 1.96
C PRO A 41 -4.27 13.78 3.48
N ASP A 42 -4.08 14.96 4.06
CA ASP A 42 -3.78 15.09 5.50
C ASP A 42 -5.00 14.76 6.38
N ASP A 43 -6.21 14.84 5.84
CA ASP A 43 -7.47 14.48 6.49
C ASP A 43 -7.79 12.98 6.42
N GLU A 44 -7.11 12.22 5.57
CA GLU A 44 -7.26 10.76 5.43
C GLU A 44 -6.91 10.04 6.74
N TYR A 45 -7.65 8.98 7.06
CA TYR A 45 -7.31 8.05 8.13
C TYR A 45 -6.65 6.81 7.55
N ILE A 46 -5.42 6.52 7.95
CA ILE A 46 -4.73 5.29 7.53
C ILE A 46 -5.24 4.14 8.40
N LEU A 47 -5.83 3.13 7.78
CA LEU A 47 -6.39 1.95 8.45
C LEU A 47 -5.38 0.82 8.50
N ALA A 48 -4.61 0.63 7.44
CA ALA A 48 -3.47 -0.29 7.44
C ALA A 48 -2.41 0.12 6.42
N ALA A 49 -1.18 -0.36 6.64
CA ALA A 49 -0.06 -0.17 5.74
C ALA A 49 0.70 -1.49 5.57
N MET A 50 0.95 -1.89 4.33
CA MET A 50 1.75 -3.06 3.98
C MET A 50 3.00 -2.64 3.21
N ARG A 51 4.14 -3.04 3.75
CA ARG A 51 5.45 -2.91 3.10
C ARG A 51 5.64 -4.04 2.10
N THR A 52 6.05 -3.74 0.88
CA THR A 52 6.52 -4.76 -0.09
C THR A 52 8.04 -4.93 -0.08
N SER A 53 8.79 -4.16 0.72
CA SER A 53 10.23 -4.34 0.90
C SER A 53 10.67 -4.19 2.36
N PHE A 54 11.80 -4.81 2.71
CA PHE A 54 12.26 -4.95 4.10
C PHE A 54 12.92 -3.70 4.69
N THR A 55 13.43 -2.78 3.88
CA THR A 55 14.35 -1.74 4.39
C THR A 55 13.69 -0.39 4.62
N GLN A 56 12.73 0.07 3.80
CA GLN A 56 11.98 1.32 3.97
C GLN A 56 10.63 1.26 3.23
N PHE A 57 9.62 2.08 3.61
CA PHE A 57 8.28 2.15 2.96
C PHE A 57 8.33 2.86 1.59
N HIS A 58 9.30 2.52 0.74
CA HIS A 58 9.38 3.06 -0.63
C HIS A 58 8.44 2.34 -1.60
N ARG A 59 8.05 1.12 -1.22
CA ARG A 59 7.17 0.24 -1.99
C ARG A 59 6.19 -0.40 -1.02
N GLY A 60 4.92 -0.23 -1.29
CA GLY A 60 3.87 -0.60 -0.36
C GLY A 60 2.50 -0.14 -0.80
N ILE A 61 1.49 -0.68 -0.14
CA ILE A 61 0.11 -0.25 -0.26
C ILE A 61 -0.35 0.26 1.09
N VAL A 62 -1.01 1.41 1.08
CA VAL A 62 -1.66 2.02 2.23
C VAL A 62 -3.14 1.95 2.00
N ILE A 63 -3.85 1.44 2.99
CA ILE A 63 -5.30 1.31 3.02
C ILE A 63 -5.81 2.43 3.90
N GLY A 64 -6.41 3.46 3.28
CA GLY A 64 -7.05 4.58 3.96
C GLY A 64 -8.56 4.36 4.14
N ARG A 65 -9.22 5.31 4.80
CA ARG A 65 -10.68 5.39 4.88
C ARG A 65 -11.27 5.69 3.51
N ASP A 66 -10.66 6.59 2.74
CA ASP A 66 -11.26 7.07 1.49
C ASP A 66 -10.71 6.35 0.26
N ALA A 67 -9.45 5.91 0.29
CA ALA A 67 -8.81 5.26 -0.84
C ALA A 67 -7.71 4.28 -0.42
N ILE A 68 -7.24 3.50 -1.39
CA ILE A 68 -5.93 2.85 -1.31
C ILE A 68 -4.90 3.69 -2.06
N TYR A 69 -3.67 3.71 -1.56
CA TYR A 69 -2.56 4.49 -2.11
C TYR A 69 -1.34 3.58 -2.25
N TRP A 70 -0.60 3.72 -3.34
CA TRP A 70 0.63 2.97 -3.55
C TRP A 70 1.62 3.77 -4.36
N ARG A 71 2.85 3.26 -4.43
CA ARG A 71 3.86 3.77 -5.35
C ARG A 71 4.63 2.61 -5.94
N ASN A 72 4.82 2.69 -7.25
CA ASN A 72 5.60 1.72 -7.99
C ASN A 72 7.05 2.19 -8.20
N ASP A 73 7.91 1.22 -8.50
CA ASP A 73 9.18 1.47 -9.16
C ASP A 73 8.95 2.04 -10.57
N ASN A 74 9.93 2.80 -11.07
CA ASN A 74 9.96 3.39 -12.42
C ASN A 74 9.81 2.35 -13.56
N LYS A 75 9.95 1.06 -13.24
CA LYS A 75 9.81 -0.06 -14.20
C LYS A 75 8.38 -0.56 -14.39
N ILE A 76 7.44 -0.17 -13.53
CA ILE A 76 6.04 -0.60 -13.62
C ILE A 76 5.20 0.59 -14.07
N GLU A 77 4.67 0.51 -15.29
CA GLU A 77 3.76 1.51 -15.81
C GLU A 77 2.41 1.42 -15.09
N THR A 78 1.98 2.54 -14.50
CA THR A 78 0.65 2.72 -13.90
C THR A 78 0.17 4.12 -14.20
N THR A 79 -1.11 4.26 -14.54
CA THR A 79 -1.71 5.57 -14.89
C THR A 79 -2.11 6.36 -13.64
N VAL A 80 -2.37 5.66 -12.54
CA VAL A 80 -2.74 6.21 -11.24
C VAL A 80 -2.00 5.49 -10.12
N ASN A 81 -1.90 6.13 -8.97
CA ASN A 81 -1.24 5.61 -7.76
C ASN A 81 -2.18 5.59 -6.54
N SER A 82 -3.47 5.84 -6.79
CA SER A 82 -4.52 5.81 -5.78
C SER A 82 -5.85 5.48 -6.43
N LEU A 83 -6.71 4.78 -5.70
CA LEU A 83 -8.11 4.53 -6.09
C LEU A 83 -9.01 4.63 -4.88
N THR A 84 -10.12 5.36 -5.01
CA THR A 84 -11.15 5.42 -3.96
C THR A 84 -11.87 4.06 -3.83
N TRP A 85 -12.54 3.83 -2.71
CA TRP A 85 -13.31 2.60 -2.51
C TRP A 85 -14.45 2.48 -3.52
N GLN A 86 -15.05 3.60 -3.90
CA GLN A 86 -16.01 3.65 -5.00
C GLN A 86 -15.40 3.14 -6.32
N GLN A 87 -14.25 3.69 -6.72
CA GLN A 87 -13.58 3.29 -7.96
C GLN A 87 -13.16 1.81 -7.95
N LEU A 88 -12.65 1.32 -6.82
CA LEU A 88 -12.30 -0.09 -6.65
C LEU A 88 -13.53 -1.00 -6.80
N SER A 89 -14.64 -0.60 -6.19
CA SER A 89 -15.92 -1.31 -6.29
C SER A 89 -16.40 -1.43 -7.74
N GLU A 90 -16.34 -0.35 -8.51
CA GLU A 90 -16.71 -0.33 -9.93
C GLU A 90 -15.77 -1.18 -10.80
N GLN A 91 -14.49 -1.25 -10.44
CA GLN A 91 -13.45 -1.94 -11.20
C GLN A 91 -13.19 -3.38 -10.74
N LYS A 92 -13.86 -3.87 -9.68
CA LYS A 92 -13.63 -5.18 -9.05
C LYS A 92 -13.52 -6.34 -10.04
N SER A 93 -14.39 -6.38 -11.06
CA SER A 93 -14.38 -7.44 -12.09
C SER A 93 -13.13 -7.46 -12.98
N GLN A 94 -12.37 -6.38 -12.99
CA GLN A 94 -11.14 -6.21 -13.77
C GLN A 94 -9.88 -6.62 -13.00
N PHE A 95 -9.98 -6.98 -11.72
CA PHE A 95 -8.81 -7.29 -10.91
C PHE A 95 -8.09 -8.54 -11.45
N ARG A 96 -6.77 -8.45 -11.66
CA ARG A 96 -5.94 -9.57 -12.14
C ARG A 96 -4.69 -9.73 -11.29
N ALA A 97 -4.48 -10.95 -10.79
CA ALA A 97 -3.26 -11.33 -10.12
C ALA A 97 -2.23 -11.79 -11.15
N HIS A 98 -1.09 -11.11 -11.21
CA HIS A 98 0.09 -11.58 -11.91
C HIS A 98 1.13 -12.07 -10.92
N ARG A 99 2.23 -12.62 -11.42
CA ARG A 99 3.30 -13.16 -10.56
C ARG A 99 3.87 -12.11 -9.59
N ARG A 100 3.91 -10.85 -10.01
CA ARG A 100 4.61 -9.75 -9.32
C ARG A 100 3.80 -8.47 -9.22
N THR A 101 2.67 -8.37 -9.91
CA THR A 101 1.84 -7.18 -9.95
C THR A 101 0.39 -7.55 -9.71
N VAL A 102 -0.37 -6.58 -9.23
CA VAL A 102 -1.83 -6.64 -9.13
C VAL A 102 -2.38 -5.57 -10.07
N GLU A 103 -3.16 -5.96 -11.07
CA GLU A 103 -3.91 -5.02 -11.90
C GLU A 103 -5.26 -4.76 -11.24
N LEU A 104 -5.63 -3.49 -11.11
CA LEU A 104 -6.86 -3.03 -10.45
C LEU A 104 -7.87 -2.45 -11.46
N GLY A 105 -7.60 -2.57 -12.76
CA GLY A 105 -8.43 -2.00 -13.83
C GLY A 105 -7.95 -0.63 -14.30
N ASN A 106 -8.37 -0.20 -15.49
CA ASN A 106 -8.13 1.15 -16.04
C ASN A 106 -6.67 1.66 -15.99
N GLY A 107 -5.68 0.77 -16.10
CA GLY A 107 -4.26 1.11 -16.03
C GLY A 107 -3.70 1.31 -14.61
N ALA A 108 -4.51 1.06 -13.57
CA ALA A 108 -4.06 1.00 -12.20
C ALA A 108 -3.33 -0.34 -11.95
N VAL A 109 -2.03 -0.25 -11.70
CA VAL A 109 -1.18 -1.42 -11.45
C VAL A 109 -0.39 -1.19 -10.19
N PHE A 110 -0.38 -2.18 -9.31
CA PHE A 110 0.40 -2.19 -8.06
C PHE A 110 1.57 -3.17 -8.17
N ASP A 111 2.78 -2.69 -7.87
CA ASP A 111 3.99 -3.52 -7.77
C ASP A 111 4.05 -4.28 -6.42
N ASN A 112 4.02 -5.60 -6.51
CA ASN A 112 4.10 -6.51 -5.36
C ASN A 112 5.47 -7.22 -5.27
N ILE A 113 6.49 -6.77 -6.00
CA ILE A 113 7.85 -7.32 -5.90
C ILE A 113 8.40 -7.16 -4.48
N GLY A 114 8.96 -8.25 -3.93
CA GLY A 114 9.57 -8.27 -2.60
C GLY A 114 8.59 -8.49 -1.46
N SER A 115 7.29 -8.39 -1.74
CA SER A 115 6.24 -8.65 -0.76
C SER A 115 6.26 -10.11 -0.31
N LEU A 116 6.00 -10.32 0.98
CA LEU A 116 5.71 -11.67 1.50
C LEU A 116 4.35 -12.18 1.05
N ASN A 117 3.48 -11.28 0.61
CA ASN A 117 2.09 -11.59 0.31
C ASN A 117 1.96 -11.94 -1.17
N LYS A 118 1.25 -13.03 -1.48
CA LYS A 118 0.91 -13.35 -2.87
C LYS A 118 -0.07 -12.31 -3.41
N THR A 119 0.02 -12.02 -4.71
CA THR A 119 -0.88 -11.08 -5.39
C THR A 119 -2.36 -11.48 -5.27
N SER A 120 -2.66 -12.78 -5.24
CA SER A 120 -4.02 -13.29 -4.97
C SER A 120 -4.54 -12.96 -3.57
N ILE A 121 -3.66 -12.91 -2.57
CA ILE A 121 -4.04 -12.55 -1.19
C ILE A 121 -4.44 -11.08 -1.12
N ILE A 122 -3.74 -10.22 -1.86
CA ILE A 122 -4.08 -8.79 -1.96
C ILE A 122 -5.45 -8.62 -2.61
N ILE A 123 -5.73 -9.32 -3.72
CA ILE A 123 -7.05 -9.28 -4.35
C ILE A 123 -8.13 -9.76 -3.40
N ASN A 124 -7.95 -10.90 -2.72
CA ASN A 124 -8.94 -11.41 -1.78
C ASN A 124 -9.20 -10.44 -0.61
N LEU A 125 -8.15 -9.77 -0.13
CA LEU A 125 -8.28 -8.74 0.90
C LEU A 125 -9.11 -7.56 0.38
N LEU A 126 -8.76 -7.02 -0.80
CA LEU A 126 -9.48 -5.90 -1.41
C LEU A 126 -10.94 -6.27 -1.70
N ASP A 127 -11.20 -7.48 -2.17
CA ASP A 127 -12.57 -7.96 -2.42
C ASP A 127 -13.42 -7.95 -1.16
N LEU A 128 -12.87 -8.43 -0.04
CA LEU A 128 -13.57 -8.41 1.25
C LEU A 128 -13.79 -7.00 1.78
N LEU A 129 -12.83 -6.09 1.58
CA LEU A 129 -12.98 -4.69 1.98
C LEU A 129 -14.00 -3.97 1.11
N ILE A 130 -14.01 -4.22 -0.21
CA ILE A 130 -15.02 -3.70 -1.13
C ILE A 130 -16.42 -4.18 -0.74
N ASP A 131 -16.57 -5.46 -0.36
CA ASP A 131 -17.86 -5.99 0.10
C ASP A 131 -18.36 -5.26 1.36
N ARG A 132 -17.45 -4.87 2.27
CA ARG A 132 -17.79 -4.04 3.45
C ARG A 132 -18.17 -2.63 3.06
N TYR A 133 -17.45 -2.02 2.14
CA TYR A 133 -17.78 -0.69 1.63
C TYR A 133 -19.17 -0.68 0.97
N GLN A 134 -19.45 -1.65 0.09
CA GLN A 134 -20.73 -1.75 -0.62
C GLN A 134 -21.93 -1.98 0.30
N SER A 135 -21.74 -2.66 1.44
CA SER A 135 -22.83 -2.92 2.41
C SER A 135 -23.32 -1.65 3.12
N GLN A 136 -22.55 -0.56 3.05
CA GLN A 136 -22.95 0.74 3.60
C GLN A 136 -24.02 1.45 2.76
N HIS A 137 -24.25 0.99 1.51
CA HIS A 137 -25.21 1.58 0.57
C HIS A 137 -25.09 3.12 0.46
N ASN A 138 -23.86 3.62 0.48
CA ASN A 138 -23.54 5.04 0.40
C ASN A 138 -23.09 5.45 -1.02
N SER A 139 -22.92 6.74 -1.22
CA SER A 139 -22.37 7.33 -2.46
C SER A 139 -21.05 8.08 -2.21
N THR A 140 -20.39 7.78 -1.08
CA THR A 140 -19.13 8.41 -0.72
C THR A 140 -17.97 7.67 -1.36
N ASP A 141 -16.88 8.38 -1.63
CA ASP A 141 -15.65 7.77 -2.12
C ASP A 141 -15.07 6.74 -1.13
N GLY A 142 -15.36 6.92 0.16
CA GLY A 142 -14.77 6.18 1.28
C GLY A 142 -15.72 5.43 2.20
N PHE A 143 -15.13 4.71 3.16
CA PHE A 143 -15.84 4.16 4.31
C PHE A 143 -16.41 5.28 5.17
N ILE A 144 -17.65 5.10 5.62
CA ILE A 144 -18.27 5.98 6.63
C ILE A 144 -18.11 5.33 8.01
N PHE A 145 -17.45 6.05 8.92
CA PHE A 145 -17.38 5.72 10.33
C PHE A 145 -18.18 6.76 11.13
N ASN A 146 -18.80 6.35 12.23
CA ASN A 146 -19.44 7.26 13.16
C ASN A 146 -18.41 7.99 14.03
N GLU A 147 -18.80 9.09 14.67
CA GLU A 147 -17.89 9.92 15.48
C GLU A 147 -17.13 9.11 16.54
N LYS A 148 -17.79 8.15 17.20
CA LYS A 148 -17.17 7.30 18.22
C LYS A 148 -16.12 6.37 17.62
N GLU A 149 -16.35 5.83 16.43
CA GLU A 149 -15.38 5.02 15.69
C GLU A 149 -14.18 5.89 15.28
N GLU A 150 -14.40 7.08 14.74
CA GLU A 150 -13.31 7.99 14.32
C GLU A 150 -12.44 8.44 15.50
N MET A 151 -13.00 8.59 16.70
CA MET A 151 -12.24 8.89 17.92
C MET A 151 -11.23 7.80 18.29
N THR A 152 -11.38 6.58 17.79
CA THR A 152 -10.42 5.50 18.02
C THR A 152 -9.25 5.51 17.03
N LEU A 153 -9.40 6.24 15.92
CA LEU A 153 -8.40 6.32 14.87
C LEU A 153 -7.39 7.43 15.17
N VAL A 154 -6.11 7.12 15.00
CA VAL A 154 -5.01 8.07 15.16
C VAL A 154 -4.61 8.63 13.80
N LYS A 155 -4.35 9.94 13.73
CA LYS A 155 -3.67 10.59 12.60
C LYS A 155 -2.25 10.94 12.99
N SER A 156 -1.27 10.49 12.21
CA SER A 156 0.11 10.98 12.31
C SER A 156 0.43 11.81 11.08
N ILE A 157 0.35 13.14 11.22
CA ILE A 157 0.66 14.07 10.14
C ILE A 157 2.11 14.54 10.31
N PRO A 158 2.98 14.35 9.30
CA PRO A 158 4.36 14.79 9.38
C PRO A 158 4.46 16.33 9.36
N ASN A 159 5.26 16.89 10.27
CA ASN A 159 5.47 18.35 10.38
C ASN A 159 6.29 18.94 9.21
N ASN A 160 7.01 18.11 8.45
CA ASN A 160 7.97 18.53 7.41
C ASN A 160 7.87 17.68 6.13
N LYS A 161 6.64 17.44 5.63
CA LYS A 161 6.32 16.62 4.43
C LYS A 161 7.28 16.83 3.24
N LYS A 162 7.69 18.08 2.97
CA LYS A 162 8.63 18.42 1.87
C LYS A 162 10.03 17.84 2.07
N GLU A 163 10.61 17.97 3.26
CA GLU A 163 11.97 17.50 3.55
C GLU A 163 12.03 15.97 3.51
N LEU A 164 11.01 15.30 4.06
CA LEU A 164 10.90 13.85 4.04
C LEU A 164 10.75 13.31 2.62
N LYS A 165 9.94 13.97 1.78
CA LYS A 165 9.79 13.61 0.37
C LYS A 165 11.14 13.67 -0.35
N GLN A 166 11.96 14.68 -0.05
CA GLN A 166 13.31 14.80 -0.61
C GLN A 166 14.26 13.70 -0.10
N GLN A 167 14.34 13.47 1.22
CA GLN A 167 15.16 12.41 1.81
C GLN A 167 14.79 11.02 1.28
N CYS A 168 13.50 10.78 1.02
CA CYS A 168 13.03 9.52 0.47
C CYS A 168 13.39 9.37 -1.01
N VAL A 169 13.35 10.45 -1.81
CA VAL A 169 13.81 10.42 -3.21
C VAL A 169 15.30 10.10 -3.27
N GLU A 170 16.10 10.71 -2.40
CA GLU A 170 17.55 10.43 -2.28
C GLU A 170 17.79 8.96 -1.87
N SER A 171 17.10 8.47 -0.85
CA SER A 171 17.24 7.08 -0.40
C SER A 171 16.75 6.04 -1.43
N ALA A 172 15.68 6.33 -2.17
CA ALA A 172 15.20 5.47 -3.25
C ALA A 172 16.21 5.38 -4.40
N ALA A 173 16.85 6.51 -4.76
CA ALA A 173 17.91 6.53 -5.76
C ALA A 173 19.15 5.72 -5.31
N ASP A 174 19.53 5.81 -4.03
CA ASP A 174 20.63 5.02 -3.48
C ASP A 174 20.33 3.51 -3.48
N ALA A 175 19.10 3.12 -3.14
CA ALA A 175 18.67 1.72 -3.16
C ALA A 175 18.71 1.11 -4.57
N GLU A 176 18.31 1.88 -5.60
CA GLU A 176 18.44 1.47 -7.00
C GLU A 176 19.91 1.28 -7.40
N THR A 177 20.78 2.20 -6.99
CA THR A 177 22.22 2.17 -7.31
C THR A 177 22.90 0.94 -6.71
N VAL A 178 22.60 0.60 -5.45
CA VAL A 178 23.13 -0.59 -4.76
C VAL A 178 22.59 -1.89 -5.41
N SER A 179 21.33 -1.92 -5.84
CA SER A 179 20.75 -3.05 -6.56
C SER A 179 21.44 -3.31 -7.91
N PHE A 180 21.75 -2.26 -8.68
CA PHE A 180 22.47 -2.40 -9.94
C PHE A 180 23.90 -2.91 -9.75
N ILE A 181 24.65 -2.36 -8.79
CA ILE A 181 26.04 -2.78 -8.51
C ILE A 181 26.08 -4.25 -8.08
N SER A 182 25.14 -4.69 -7.24
CA SER A 182 25.06 -6.08 -6.79
C SER A 182 24.67 -7.06 -7.91
N ILE A 183 23.80 -6.65 -8.85
CA ILE A 183 23.50 -7.43 -10.06
C ILE A 183 24.75 -7.59 -10.94
N ILE A 184 25.47 -6.50 -11.21
CA ILE A 184 26.71 -6.49 -11.99
C ILE A 184 27.76 -7.40 -11.33
N ALA A 185 27.99 -7.24 -10.03
CA ALA A 185 28.94 -8.06 -9.28
C ALA A 185 28.59 -9.56 -9.34
N SER A 186 27.30 -9.92 -9.30
CA SER A 186 26.86 -11.31 -9.42
C SER A 186 27.11 -11.89 -10.82
N LEU A 187 26.91 -11.08 -11.88
CA LEU A 187 27.17 -11.49 -13.26
C LEU A 187 28.66 -11.70 -13.51
N PHE A 188 29.51 -10.81 -13.01
CA PHE A 188 30.96 -10.97 -13.08
C PHE A 188 31.42 -12.22 -12.33
N ASN A 189 30.95 -12.46 -11.11
CA ASN A 189 31.30 -13.67 -10.36
C ASN A 189 30.84 -14.96 -11.05
N LYS A 190 29.75 -14.93 -11.82
CA LYS A 190 29.26 -16.09 -12.58
C LYS A 190 30.09 -16.36 -13.83
N ILE A 191 30.61 -15.32 -14.48
CA ILE A 191 31.50 -15.43 -15.65
C ILE A 191 32.89 -15.94 -15.24
N PHE A 192 33.39 -15.52 -14.07
CA PHE A 192 34.71 -15.92 -13.58
C PHE A 192 34.75 -17.30 -12.88
N ARG A 193 33.60 -17.91 -12.57
CA ARG A 193 33.51 -19.27 -11.99
C ARG A 193 33.43 -20.41 -13.03
N HIS A 194 33.42 -20.10 -14.33
CA HIS A 194 33.39 -21.10 -15.43
C HIS A 194 34.71 -21.22 -16.21
N LYS A 195 35.85 -20.94 -15.55
CA LYS A 195 37.17 -21.35 -16.03
C LYS A 195 37.80 -22.35 -15.08
#